data_AF-A0A0W1R7Z5-F1
#
_entry.id   AF-A0A0W1R7Z5-F1
#
_cell.length_a   1.000
_cell.length_b   1.000
_cell.length_c   1.000
_cell.angle_alpha   90.00
_cell.angle_beta   90.00
_cell.angle_gamma   90.00
#
_symmetry.space_group_name_H-M   'P 1'
#
loop_
_entity.id
_entity.type
_entity.pdbx_description
1 polymer ?
#
loop_
_entity_poly.entity_id
_entity_poly.type
_entity_poly.pdbx_seq_one_letter_code
_entity_poly.pdbx_strand_id
1 'polypeptide(L)'
;MLLVRGSGGGTALTGTIFERGEVAPSFKGAPDEDAPYVWVCDEFYEVESGGSPTEIDGETIRVAFESPMPRGFDTRDQALTAAKAHIRTQFARVGVAEDDVEIAVEKTEPGRR
;
A
#
# COMPACT_ATOMS: atom_id res chain seq x y z
N MET A 1 -10.83 -10.54 1.73
CA MET A 1 -9.96 -9.39 1.51
C MET A 1 -8.93 -9.76 0.46
N LEU A 2 -8.35 -8.76 -0.21
CA LEU A 2 -7.28 -8.94 -1.18
C LEU A 2 -6.00 -8.30 -0.65
N LEU A 3 -4.94 -9.07 -0.53
CA LEU A 3 -3.60 -8.54 -0.28
C LEU A 3 -2.99 -8.14 -1.62
N VAL A 4 -2.55 -6.90 -1.74
CA VAL A 4 -1.83 -6.40 -2.91
C VAL A 4 -0.42 -6.09 -2.44
N ARG A 5 0.55 -6.87 -2.92
CA ARG A 5 1.95 -6.79 -2.54
C ARG A 5 2.79 -6.34 -3.71
N GLY A 6 3.54 -5.26 -3.54
CA GLY A 6 4.61 -4.84 -4.44
C GLY A 6 5.97 -5.25 -3.90
N SER A 7 6.87 -5.67 -4.77
CA SER A 7 8.28 -5.90 -4.44
C SER A 7 9.18 -5.32 -5.50
N GLY A 8 10.26 -4.68 -5.06
CA GLY A 8 11.23 -3.99 -5.91
C GLY A 8 12.40 -3.49 -5.05
N GLY A 9 13.57 -3.33 -5.63
CA GLY A 9 14.78 -2.86 -4.95
C GLY A 9 15.10 -3.51 -3.60
N GLY A 10 14.87 -4.81 -3.47
CA GLY A 10 15.15 -5.57 -2.25
C GLY A 10 14.14 -5.39 -1.10
N THR A 11 13.08 -4.59 -1.31
CA THR A 11 12.03 -4.33 -0.31
C THR A 11 10.65 -4.72 -0.82
N ALA A 12 9.64 -4.67 0.06
CA ALA A 12 8.26 -4.97 -0.26
C ALA A 12 7.27 -4.09 0.52
N LEU A 13 6.19 -3.70 -0.16
CA LEU A 13 5.04 -3.02 0.43
C LEU A 13 3.80 -3.88 0.24
N THR A 14 3.00 -4.05 1.28
CA THR A 14 1.72 -4.76 1.19
C THR A 14 0.61 -3.87 1.71
N GLY A 15 -0.46 -3.74 0.94
CA GLY A 15 -1.72 -3.18 1.40
C GLY A 15 -2.87 -4.16 1.21
N THR A 16 -4.03 -3.78 1.72
CA THR A 16 -5.23 -4.62 1.75
C THR A 16 -6.41 -3.90 1.11
N ILE A 17 -7.10 -4.58 0.20
CA ILE A 17 -8.45 -4.21 -0.24
C ILE A 17 -9.45 -5.01 0.59
N PHE A 18 -10.24 -4.31 1.40
CA PHE A 18 -11.41 -4.85 2.08
C PHE A 18 -12.57 -4.84 1.09
N GLU A 19 -13.26 -5.97 0.98
CA GLU A 19 -14.39 -6.15 0.08
C GLU A 19 -15.72 -5.96 0.81
N ARG A 20 -16.81 -5.92 0.05
CA ARG A 20 -18.15 -5.72 0.57
C ARG A 20 -18.47 -6.72 1.68
N GLY A 21 -18.86 -6.20 2.85
CA GLY A 21 -19.16 -7.00 4.05
C GLY A 21 -17.95 -7.28 4.95
N GLU A 22 -16.76 -6.83 4.56
CA GLU A 22 -15.57 -6.86 5.40
C GLU A 22 -15.39 -5.52 6.12
N VAL A 23 -14.76 -5.54 7.30
CA VAL A 23 -14.55 -4.34 8.11
C VAL A 23 -13.12 -3.84 7.88
N ALA A 24 -13.01 -2.67 7.23
CA ALA A 24 -11.74 -1.96 7.10
C ALA A 24 -11.35 -1.31 8.44
N PRO A 25 -10.04 -1.14 8.72
CA PRO A 25 -9.59 -0.33 9.84
C PRO A 25 -9.95 1.15 9.62
N SER A 26 -10.49 1.78 10.67
CA SER A 26 -10.83 3.20 10.66
C SER A 26 -9.67 4.07 11.12
N PHE A 27 -9.40 5.17 10.41
CA PHE A 27 -8.39 6.15 10.77
C PHE A 27 -9.01 7.55 10.94
N LYS A 28 -8.44 8.35 11.84
CA LYS A 28 -8.96 9.68 12.11
C LYS A 28 -8.86 10.57 10.86
N GLY A 29 -10.00 10.96 10.30
CA GLY A 29 -10.07 11.77 9.07
C GLY A 29 -10.15 10.97 7.78
N ALA A 30 -10.32 9.64 7.85
CA ALA A 30 -10.58 8.82 6.68
C ALA A 30 -11.88 9.23 5.98
N PRO A 31 -11.89 9.41 4.65
CA PRO A 31 -13.13 9.57 3.89
C PRO A 31 -13.96 8.28 3.89
N ASP A 32 -15.26 8.44 3.68
CA ASP A 32 -16.34 7.44 3.76
C ASP A 32 -15.92 5.97 3.65
N GLU A 33 -16.05 5.23 4.76
CA GLU A 33 -15.72 3.79 4.89
C GLU A 33 -16.83 2.88 4.33
N ASP A 34 -17.97 3.45 3.95
CA ASP A 34 -19.15 2.72 3.44
C ASP A 34 -19.01 2.28 1.96
N ALA A 35 -17.85 2.52 1.35
CA ALA A 35 -17.59 2.08 -0.01
C ALA A 35 -17.57 0.55 -0.14
N PRO A 36 -18.09 -0.03 -1.24
CA PRO A 36 -18.08 -1.48 -1.45
C PRO A 36 -16.69 -2.13 -1.46
N TYR A 37 -15.64 -1.36 -1.76
CA TYR A 37 -14.25 -1.78 -1.69
C TYR A 37 -13.41 -0.68 -1.05
N VAL A 38 -12.60 -1.01 -0.06
CA VAL A 38 -11.75 -0.04 0.65
C VAL A 38 -10.29 -0.48 0.57
N TRP A 39 -9.45 0.32 -0.05
CA TRP A 39 -8.01 0.14 -0.09
C TRP A 39 -7.34 0.81 1.11
N VAL A 40 -6.53 0.05 1.84
CA VAL A 40 -5.71 0.52 2.96
C VAL A 40 -4.27 0.09 2.73
N CYS A 41 -3.35 1.04 2.73
CA CYS A 41 -1.92 0.79 2.58
C CYS A 41 -1.16 1.98 3.15
N ASP A 42 -0.11 1.70 3.91
CA ASP A 42 0.80 2.73 4.40
C ASP A 42 1.48 3.43 3.22
N GLU A 43 1.86 4.68 3.45
CA GLU A 43 2.71 5.44 2.55
C GLU A 43 4.09 5.61 3.16
N PHE A 44 5.11 5.66 2.32
CA PHE A 44 6.47 5.91 2.75
C PHE A 44 7.24 6.76 1.75
N TYR A 45 8.24 7.47 2.24
CA TYR A 45 9.05 8.38 1.44
C TYR A 45 10.44 8.56 2.07
N GLU A 46 11.41 8.94 1.24
CA GLU A 46 12.74 9.28 1.69
C GLU A 46 12.75 10.60 2.48
N VAL A 47 13.56 10.66 3.54
CA VAL A 47 13.76 11.85 4.36
C VAL A 47 15.24 12.14 4.60
N GLU A 48 15.62 13.41 4.61
CA GLU A 48 17.00 13.83 4.87
C GLU A 48 17.45 13.50 6.31
N SER A 49 16.52 13.51 7.27
CA SER A 49 16.79 13.21 8.67
C SER A 49 15.57 12.63 9.37
N GLY A 50 15.80 11.91 10.47
CA GLY A 50 14.76 11.08 11.10
C GLY A 50 14.56 9.77 10.37
N GLY A 51 13.33 9.23 10.40
CA GLY A 51 12.98 7.97 9.74
C GLY A 51 13.75 6.75 10.25
N SER A 52 13.60 5.64 9.53
CA SER A 52 14.32 4.39 9.77
C SER A 52 15.28 4.10 8.60
N PRO A 53 16.52 3.67 8.86
CA PRO A 53 17.44 3.27 7.80
C PRO A 53 16.90 2.02 7.10
N THR A 54 16.81 2.06 5.78
CA THR A 54 16.30 0.98 4.94
C THR A 54 17.23 0.81 3.73
N GLU A 55 17.59 -0.43 3.42
CA GLU A 55 18.36 -0.75 2.22
C GLU A 55 17.40 -0.91 1.04
N ILE A 56 17.60 -0.11 0.00
CA ILE A 56 16.80 -0.09 -1.23
C ILE A 56 17.75 0.02 -2.42
N ASP A 57 17.67 -0.91 -3.36
CA ASP A 57 18.58 -1.02 -4.52
C ASP A 57 20.09 -1.00 -4.16
N GLY A 58 20.42 -1.51 -2.98
CA GLY A 58 21.80 -1.54 -2.46
C GLY A 58 22.29 -0.20 -1.89
N GLU A 59 21.45 0.82 -1.83
CA GLU A 59 21.69 2.08 -1.13
C GLU A 59 20.95 2.12 0.20
N THR A 60 21.59 2.62 1.26
CA THR A 60 20.93 2.84 2.54
C THR A 60 20.38 4.26 2.59
N ILE A 61 19.05 4.37 2.53
CA ILE A 61 18.32 5.63 2.67
C ILE A 61 17.56 5.67 4.00
N ARG A 62 17.01 6.84 4.36
CA ARG A 62 16.13 6.99 5.53
C ARG A 62 14.69 7.12 5.07
N VAL A 63 13.83 6.23 5.54
CA VAL A 63 12.42 6.18 5.15
C VAL A 63 11.54 6.59 6.34
N ALA A 64 10.59 7.50 6.09
CA ALA A 64 9.52 7.81 7.02
C ALA A 64 8.22 7.13 6.57
N PHE A 65 7.40 6.70 7.52
CA PHE A 65 6.09 6.12 7.29
C PHE A 65 5.00 7.11 7.68
N GLU A 66 3.98 7.21 6.84
CA GLU A 66 2.76 7.95 7.10
C GLU A 66 1.61 6.98 7.35
N SER A 67 0.74 7.35 8.30
CA SER A 67 -0.46 6.56 8.59
C SER A 67 -1.34 6.45 7.34
N PRO A 68 -1.93 5.28 7.10
CA PRO A 68 -2.66 5.03 5.87
C PRO A 68 -3.96 5.85 5.86
N MET A 69 -4.31 6.37 4.69
CA MET A 69 -5.62 6.96 4.43
C MET A 69 -6.45 5.97 3.61
N PRO A 70 -7.51 5.36 4.20
CA PRO A 70 -8.43 4.49 3.49
C PRO A 70 -9.02 5.19 2.26
N ARG A 71 -9.11 4.45 1.15
CA ARG A 71 -9.71 4.94 -0.10
C ARG A 71 -10.82 4.00 -0.54
N GLY A 72 -12.04 4.53 -0.62
CA GLY A 72 -13.23 3.83 -1.07
C GLY A 72 -13.38 3.79 -2.60
N PHE A 73 -13.89 2.67 -3.11
CA PHE A 73 -14.19 2.42 -4.52
C PHE A 73 -15.49 1.63 -4.69
N ASP A 74 -16.18 1.85 -5.81
CA ASP A 74 -17.44 1.16 -6.12
C ASP A 74 -17.22 -0.28 -6.61
N THR A 75 -16.09 -0.55 -7.27
CA THR A 75 -15.80 -1.83 -7.92
C THR A 75 -14.44 -2.39 -7.54
N ARG A 76 -14.34 -3.73 -7.59
CA ARG A 76 -13.08 -4.46 -7.36
C ARG A 76 -11.97 -4.02 -8.30
N ASP A 77 -12.29 -3.81 -9.58
CA ASP A 77 -11.30 -3.46 -10.60
C ASP A 77 -10.75 -2.05 -10.40
N GLN A 78 -11.60 -1.09 -10.00
CA GLN A 78 -11.15 0.25 -9.60
C GLN A 78 -10.20 0.17 -8.40
N ALA A 79 -10.59 -0.57 -7.35
CA ALA A 79 -9.77 -0.74 -6.15
C ALA A 79 -8.42 -1.38 -6.48
N LEU A 80 -8.39 -2.44 -7.30
CA LEU A 80 -7.16 -3.11 -7.73
C LEU A 80 -6.28 -2.20 -8.59
N THR A 81 -6.87 -1.43 -9.49
CA THR A 81 -6.13 -0.50 -10.35
C THR A 81 -5.48 0.59 -9.50
N ALA A 82 -6.23 1.18 -8.57
CA ALA A 82 -5.74 2.19 -7.66
C ALA A 82 -4.68 1.65 -6.70
N ALA A 83 -4.86 0.45 -6.16
CA ALA A 83 -3.89 -0.21 -5.29
C ALA A 83 -2.56 -0.46 -6.01
N LYS A 84 -2.62 -0.99 -7.25
CA LYS A 84 -1.42 -1.24 -8.08
C LYS A 84 -0.69 0.05 -8.43
N ALA A 85 -1.42 1.09 -8.84
CA ALA A 85 -0.85 2.39 -9.13
C ALA A 85 -0.20 3.00 -7.87
N HIS A 86 -0.90 2.91 -6.73
CA HIS A 86 -0.40 3.40 -5.46
C HIS A 86 0.93 2.75 -5.07
N ILE A 87 1.03 1.43 -5.16
CA ILE A 87 2.27 0.70 -4.85
C ILE A 87 3.42 1.22 -5.70
N ARG A 88 3.25 1.32 -7.03
CA ARG A 88 4.31 1.82 -7.93
C ARG A 88 4.75 3.24 -7.57
N THR A 89 3.78 4.12 -7.25
CA THR A 89 4.09 5.47 -6.78
C THR A 89 4.92 5.47 -5.50
N GLN A 90 4.65 4.58 -4.53
CA GLN A 90 5.45 4.50 -3.30
C GLN A 90 6.89 4.05 -3.58
N PHE A 91 7.09 3.09 -4.48
CA PHE A 91 8.44 2.65 -4.89
C PHE A 91 9.20 3.76 -5.65
N ALA A 92 8.53 4.51 -6.52
CA ALA A 92 9.12 5.64 -7.22
C ALA A 92 9.61 6.75 -6.26
N ARG A 93 8.95 6.94 -5.10
CA ARG A 93 9.36 7.92 -4.07
C ARG A 93 10.67 7.58 -3.38
N VAL A 94 11.14 6.34 -3.48
CA VAL A 94 12.42 5.86 -2.91
C VAL A 94 13.42 5.45 -3.97
N GLY A 95 13.23 5.91 -5.21
CA GLY A 95 14.19 5.71 -6.30
C GLY A 95 14.04 4.42 -7.09
N VAL A 96 13.07 3.55 -6.76
CA VAL A 96 12.82 2.31 -7.51
C VAL A 96 11.94 2.61 -8.72
N ALA A 97 12.37 2.22 -9.92
CA ALA A 97 11.59 2.45 -11.14
C ALA A 97 10.26 1.67 -11.11
N GLU A 98 9.18 2.30 -11.57
CA GLU A 98 7.83 1.70 -11.52
C GLU A 98 7.72 0.37 -12.29
N ASP A 99 8.52 0.21 -13.36
CA ASP A 99 8.57 -0.99 -14.20
C ASP A 99 9.33 -2.16 -13.54
N ASP A 100 10.21 -1.86 -12.57
CA ASP A 100 10.94 -2.87 -11.79
C ASP A 100 10.12 -3.39 -10.60
N VAL A 101 8.92 -2.85 -10.38
CA VAL A 101 8.03 -3.26 -9.30
C VAL A 101 7.13 -4.41 -9.75
N GLU A 102 7.40 -5.59 -9.19
CA GLU A 102 6.54 -6.75 -9.34
C GLU A 102 5.34 -6.64 -8.39
N ILE A 103 4.12 -6.84 -8.92
CA ILE A 103 2.89 -6.78 -8.11
C ILE A 103 2.16 -8.12 -8.12
N ALA A 104 1.96 -8.68 -6.92
CA ALA A 104 1.16 -9.86 -6.67
C ALA A 104 -0.15 -9.49 -5.96
N VAL A 105 -1.23 -10.23 -6.28
CA VAL A 105 -2.54 -10.10 -5.63
C VAL A 105 -2.96 -11.45 -5.09
N GLU A 106 -3.23 -11.53 -3.80
CA GLU A 106 -3.67 -12.76 -3.13
C GLU A 106 -5.03 -12.54 -2.46
N LYS A 107 -5.94 -13.52 -2.62
CA LYS A 107 -7.22 -13.54 -1.91
C LYS A 107 -7.02 -14.25 -0.58
N THR A 108 -7.36 -13.59 0.53
CA THR A 108 -7.31 -14.18 1.87
C THR A 108 -8.61 -13.92 2.64
N GLU A 109 -8.88 -14.76 3.63
CA GLU A 109 -10.02 -14.61 4.53
C GLU A 109 -9.72 -13.52 5.57
N PRO A 110 -10.70 -12.69 5.94
CA PRO A 110 -10.51 -11.72 7.00
C PRO A 110 -10.28 -12.40 8.34
N GLY A 111 -9.04 -12.35 8.85
CA GLY A 111 -8.75 -12.63 10.26
C GLY A 111 -8.16 -13.99 10.60
N ARG A 112 -7.18 -14.51 9.85
CA ARG A 112 -6.22 -15.45 10.45
C ARG A 112 -4.96 -14.70 10.90
N ARG A 113 -5.03 -14.11 12.09
CA ARG A 113 -3.84 -13.73 12.88
C ARG A 113 -3.16 -15.00 13.41
#